data_AF-A0ABD2IFG4-F1
#
_entry.id   AF-A0ABD2IFG4-F1
#
_cell.length_a   1.000
_cell.length_b   1.000
_cell.length_c   1.000
_cell.angle_alpha   90.00
_cell.angle_beta   90.00
_cell.angle_gamma   90.00
#
_symmetry.space_group_name_H-M   'P 1'
#
loop_
_entity.id
_entity.type
_entity.pdbx_description
1 polymer ?
#
loop_
_entity_poly.entity_id
_entity_poly.type
_entity_poly.pdbx_seq_one_letter_code
_entity_poly.pdbx_strand_id
1 'polypeptide(L)'
;MCPIIGLRILLAFCLLTFGGIHSVAHFRVKSVGARSVVIEMIEAQNVSRFDMRVLIYDLEKLREFRRSELTGARYNAQTRQTFCC
;
A
#
# COMPACT_ATOMS: atom_id res chain seq x y z
N MET A 1 14.92 -45.08 2.48
CA MET A 1 14.74 -43.63 2.70
C MET A 1 13.27 -43.37 2.98
N CYS A 2 12.90 -42.79 4.12
CA CYS A 2 11.50 -42.64 4.53
C CYS A 2 10.76 -41.57 3.70
N PRO A 3 9.61 -41.89 3.08
CA PRO A 3 8.85 -40.94 2.25
C PRO A 3 8.34 -39.71 3.04
N ILE A 4 8.26 -39.85 4.37
CA ILE A 4 7.81 -38.81 5.30
C ILE A 4 8.79 -37.62 5.32
N ILE A 5 10.09 -37.87 5.18
CA ILE A 5 11.12 -36.81 5.21
C ILE A 5 11.07 -35.99 3.92
N GLY A 6 10.91 -36.66 2.77
CA GLY A 6 10.78 -35.98 1.47
C GLY A 6 9.54 -35.08 1.38
N LEU A 7 8.41 -35.53 1.91
CA LEU A 7 7.18 -34.73 1.95
C LEU A 7 7.33 -33.48 2.82
N ARG A 8 8.00 -33.59 3.97
CA ARG A 8 8.26 -32.44 4.86
C ARG A 8 9.19 -31.41 4.23
N ILE A 9 10.23 -31.87 3.52
CA ILE A 9 11.16 -30.98 2.80
C ILE A 9 10.42 -30.27 1.66
N LEU A 10 9.58 -30.98 0.90
CA LEU A 10 8.77 -30.40 -0.18
C LEU A 10 7.80 -29.34 0.35
N LEU A 11 7.09 -29.63 1.45
CA LEU A 11 6.18 -28.69 2.10
C LEU A 11 6.91 -27.45 2.60
N ALA A 12 8.08 -27.61 3.24
CA ALA A 12 8.90 -26.50 3.67
C ALA A 12 9.37 -25.65 2.49
N PHE A 13 9.80 -26.28 1.39
CA PHE A 13 10.18 -25.58 0.17
C PHE A 13 9.03 -24.78 -0.43
N CYS A 14 7.83 -25.36 -0.53
CA CYS A 14 6.64 -24.66 -1.02
C CYS A 14 6.23 -23.49 -0.12
N LEU A 15 6.29 -23.65 1.20
CA LEU A 15 5.95 -22.55 2.11
C LEU A 15 6.96 -21.39 2.04
N LEU A 16 8.24 -21.69 1.78
CA LEU A 16 9.28 -20.68 1.64
C LEU A 16 9.23 -19.95 0.29
N THR A 17 8.82 -20.63 -0.79
CA THR A 17 8.78 -20.03 -2.14
C THR A 17 7.45 -19.34 -2.47
N PHE A 18 6.33 -19.84 -1.93
CA PHE A 18 5.00 -19.31 -2.18
C PHE A 18 4.44 -18.46 -1.03
N GLY A 19 5.14 -18.39 0.11
CA GLY A 19 4.82 -17.52 1.24
C GLY A 19 5.20 -16.05 1.05
N GLY A 20 5.20 -15.56 -0.19
CA GLY A 20 5.49 -14.16 -0.49
C GLY A 20 4.40 -13.25 0.07
N ILE A 21 4.79 -12.12 0.66
CA ILE A 21 3.85 -11.04 0.98
C ILE A 21 3.37 -10.47 -0.35
N HIS A 22 2.23 -10.96 -0.85
CA HIS A 22 1.55 -10.37 -1.99
C HIS A 22 0.88 -9.08 -1.53
N SER A 23 1.53 -7.96 -1.83
CA SER A 23 0.95 -6.64 -1.60
C SER A 23 -0.30 -6.50 -2.46
N VAL A 24 -1.43 -6.16 -1.83
CA VAL A 24 -2.71 -5.94 -2.52
C VAL A 24 -2.79 -4.56 -3.16
N ALA A 25 -1.94 -3.61 -2.76
CA ALA A 25 -1.92 -2.25 -3.27
C ALA A 25 -0.53 -1.64 -3.18
N HIS A 26 -0.03 -1.07 -4.27
CA HIS A 26 1.21 -0.30 -4.28
C HIS A 26 0.92 1.18 -4.47
N PHE A 27 1.46 1.99 -3.57
CA PHE A 27 1.39 3.45 -3.63
C PHE A 27 2.78 4.03 -3.87
N ARG A 28 2.86 5.09 -4.67
CA ARG A 28 4.08 5.83 -4.94
C ARG A 28 3.84 7.32 -4.73
N VAL A 29 4.81 7.99 -4.13
CA VAL A 29 4.84 9.46 -4.14
C VAL A 29 5.22 9.94 -5.54
N LYS A 30 4.29 10.60 -6.21
CA LYS A 30 4.47 11.15 -7.56
C LYS A 30 5.21 12.47 -7.54
N SER A 31 4.89 13.34 -6.57
CA SER A 31 5.55 14.63 -6.39
C SER A 31 5.40 15.15 -4.96
N VAL A 32 6.34 16.00 -4.56
CA VAL A 32 6.32 16.75 -3.30
C VAL A 32 6.51 18.22 -3.65
N GLY A 33 5.56 19.05 -3.25
CA GLY A 33 5.63 20.50 -3.32
C GLY A 33 5.70 21.11 -1.93
N ALA A 34 5.90 22.42 -1.85
CA ALA A 34 6.05 23.15 -0.57
C ALA A 34 4.84 22.99 0.39
N ARG A 35 3.64 22.65 -0.13
CA ARG A 35 2.41 22.52 0.67
C ARG A 35 1.58 21.28 0.34
N SER A 36 2.06 20.41 -0.55
CA SER A 36 1.28 19.30 -1.09
C SER A 36 2.15 18.09 -1.39
N VAL A 37 1.60 16.89 -1.20
CA VAL A 37 2.19 15.63 -1.64
C VAL A 37 1.17 14.94 -2.52
N VAL A 38 1.59 14.49 -3.70
CA VAL A 38 0.74 13.72 -4.61
C VAL A 38 1.13 12.26 -4.51
N ILE A 39 0.18 11.40 -4.14
CA ILE A 39 0.37 9.96 -3.99
C ILE A 39 -0.50 9.26 -5.04
N GLU A 40 0.09 8.35 -5.79
CA GLU A 40 -0.58 7.57 -6.83
C GLU A 40 -0.56 6.09 -6.47
N MET A 41 -1.71 5.42 -6.58
CA MET A 41 -1.81 3.97 -6.50
C MET A 41 -1.41 3.39 -7.86
N ILE A 42 -0.24 2.76 -7.93
CA ILE A 42 0.35 2.25 -9.17
C ILE A 42 -0.03 0.81 -9.47
N GLU A 43 -0.41 0.04 -8.45
CA GLU A 43 -0.90 -1.33 -8.60
C GLU A 43 -1.98 -1.59 -7.54
N ALA A 44 -3.01 -2.33 -7.90
CA ALA A 44 -4.07 -2.75 -6.98
C ALA A 44 -4.66 -4.10 -7.42
N GLN A 45 -4.56 -5.09 -6.55
CA GLN A 45 -5.16 -6.41 -6.72
C GLN A 45 -6.32 -6.55 -5.74
N ASN A 46 -7.54 -6.57 -6.26
CA ASN A 46 -8.77 -6.75 -5.48
C ASN A 46 -8.97 -5.74 -4.32
N VAL A 47 -8.58 -4.48 -4.52
CA VAL A 47 -8.79 -3.39 -3.56
C VAL A 47 -10.14 -2.73 -3.82
N SER A 48 -11.13 -3.00 -2.96
CA SER A 48 -12.44 -2.35 -3.00
C SER A 48 -12.48 -1.04 -2.23
N ARG A 49 -11.65 -0.92 -1.18
CA ARG A 49 -11.52 0.25 -0.30
C ARG A 49 -10.09 0.36 0.21
N PHE A 50 -9.62 1.58 0.42
CA PHE A 50 -8.39 1.87 1.15
C PHE A 50 -8.60 3.00 2.17
N ASP A 51 -7.78 2.97 3.20
CA ASP A 51 -7.63 4.02 4.20
C ASP A 51 -6.12 4.24 4.41
N MET A 52 -5.67 5.49 4.25
CA MET A 52 -4.26 5.87 4.31
C MET A 52 -4.10 7.09 5.21
N ARG A 53 -3.16 7.01 6.14
CA ARG A 53 -2.71 8.16 6.93
C ARG A 53 -1.38 8.68 6.39
N VAL A 54 -1.36 9.96 6.03
CA VAL A 54 -0.16 10.67 5.59
C VAL A 54 0.29 11.62 6.69
N LEU A 55 1.54 11.47 7.14
CA LEU A 55 2.17 12.30 8.17
C LEU A 55 3.33 13.06 7.53
N ILE A 56 3.29 14.40 7.62
CA ILE A 56 4.35 15.29 7.16
C ILE A 56 5.01 15.89 8.39
N TYR A 57 6.33 15.74 8.49
CA TYR A 57 7.12 16.25 9.60
C TYR A 57 7.94 17.47 9.18
N ASP A 58 8.00 18.45 10.07
CA ASP A 58 8.99 19.52 10.02
C ASP A 58 10.29 18.97 10.62
N LEU A 59 11.31 18.77 9.77
CA LEU A 59 12.59 18.19 10.18
C LEU A 59 13.44 19.18 10.98
N GLU A 60 13.22 20.49 10.84
CA GLU A 60 13.95 21.50 11.61
C GLU A 60 13.43 21.56 13.04
N LYS A 61 12.11 21.52 13.20
CA LYS A 61 11.43 21.58 14.51
C LYS A 61 11.18 20.22 15.13
N LEU A 62 11.56 19.14 14.45
CA LEU A 62 11.39 17.74 14.86
C LEU A 62 9.95 17.43 15.33
N ARG A 63 8.94 17.96 14.62
CA ARG A 63 7.53 17.82 15.01
C ARG A 63 6.64 17.56 13.81
N GLU A 64 5.47 16.97 14.07
CA GLU A 64 4.43 16.81 13.05
C GLU A 64 3.98 18.19 12.55
N PHE A 65 4.10 18.40 11.24
CA PHE A 65 3.65 19.63 10.58
C PHE A 65 2.20 19.50 10.13
N ARG A 66 1.85 18.36 9.54
CA ARG A 66 0.51 18.10 9.02
C ARG A 66 0.20 16.61 9.02
N ARG A 67 -1.06 16.29 9.32
CA ARG A 67 -1.65 14.98 9.13
C ARG A 67 -2.80 15.07 8.16
N SER A 68 -2.95 14.05 7.33
CA SER A 68 -4.06 13.93 6.40
C SER A 68 -4.48 12.47 6.29
N GLU A 69 -5.79 12.25 6.24
CA GLU A 69 -6.36 10.92 6.05
C GLU A 69 -7.01 10.87 4.66
N LEU A 70 -6.65 9.84 3.90
CA LEU A 70 -7.11 9.62 2.53
C LEU A 70 -7.87 8.30 2.50
N THR A 71 -9.17 8.38 2.23
CA THR A 71 -10.03 7.21 2.07
C THR A 71 -10.58 7.17 0.66
N GLY A 72 -10.57 6.00 0.03
CA GLY A 72 -11.20 5.81 -1.27
C GLY A 72 -11.89 4.45 -1.36
N ALA A 73 -13.02 4.41 -2.06
CA ALA A 73 -13.76 3.17 -2.32
C ALA A 73 -14.13 3.12 -3.81
N ARG A 74 -14.08 1.92 -4.42
CA ARG A 74 -14.64 1.71 -5.76
C ARG A 74 -16.17 1.79 -5.67
N TYR A 75 -16.73 2.97 -5.92
CA TYR A 75 -18.14 3.09 -6.28
C TYR A 75 -18.26 2.87 -7.79
N ASN A 76 -19.06 1.90 -8.20
CA ASN A 76 -19.48 1.71 -9.60
C ASN A 76 -20.31 2.92 -10.06
N ALA A 77 -19.68 4.05 -10.37
CA ALA A 77 -20.18 5.13 -11.22
C ALA A 77 -19.17 6.30 -11.22
N GLN A 78 -18.38 6.38 -12.29
CA GLN A 78 -18.26 7.58 -13.12
C GLN A 78 -18.74 8.89 -12.47
N THR A 79 -17.92 9.51 -11.62
CA THR A 79 -18.05 10.94 -11.31
C THR A 79 -16.66 11.50 -11.12
N ARG A 80 -16.29 12.44 -11.99
CA ARG A 80 -15.07 13.25 -11.87
C ARG A 80 -15.01 13.85 -10.46
N GLN A 81 -14.18 13.28 -9.59
CA GLN A 81 -13.78 13.95 -8.37
C GLN A 81 -12.50 14.73 -8.66
N THR A 82 -12.67 15.93 -9.19
CA THR A 82 -11.68 17.01 -9.05
C THR A 82 -11.62 17.36 -7.57
N PHE A 83 -10.53 16.97 -6.90
CA PHE A 83 -10.18 17.53 -5.60
C PHE A 83 -9.61 18.92 -5.84
N CYS A 84 -10.39 19.96 -5.53
CA CYS A 84 -9.87 21.30 -5.36
C CYS A 84 -9.33 21.44 -3.94
N CYS A 85 -8.06 21.84 -3.83
CA CYS A 85 -7.44 22.35 -2.61
C CYS A 85 -7.76 23.83 -2.43
#